data_AF-A0A383VFM1-F1
#
_entry.id   AF-A0A383VFM1-F1
#
_cell.length_a   1.000
_cell.length_b   1.000
_cell.length_c   1.000
_cell.angle_alpha   90.00
_cell.angle_beta   90.00
_cell.angle_gamma   90.00
#
_symmetry.space_group_name_H-M   'P 1'
#
loop_
_entity.id
_entity.type
_entity.pdbx_description
1 polymer ?
#
loop_
_entity_poly.entity_id
_entity_poly.type
_entity_poly.pdbx_seq_one_letter_code
_entity_poly.pdbx_strand_id
1 'polypeptide(L)'
;MLQTRQLRPQLSANKCRGIRPFPASPAVTTRHHANRPSASNSLTPRAPSPSGARRDFTLCKAASTIDADVGAPTRLTGEARSHETDVVIIGSGIGGLCCGALLAKYGVKVTVVESHSEPGGAAHTWQRGGYHFESGPSLYSGMNARGKDANPLAHVLQAIGEPLECVQYNTWNVLVPEGQFLTRIGNDNFLDVLSKIRGPGSPAIAEWRRLQEVMRPLAKAAVLLPPVAFRYDPGVLLSAIGRYLPALSTGGTDAMKLTGPFSKVLDGVVADPFIRNWLDLLSFLLSGLPANGTIAAEVAFMFNEWYRPDCMLDFPVGGSQAMVQALIRGLEKRGGRLLLNSHVERINLDSSGRATGVALRGGGSIKARKAVVSNASVWDTVRLLPPDSPAAQAAVSNFNREAEQTPNCPSFMHLHIGFDKTGLPDDLELHHIIVNDWSRGVDAEQNVVLISIPSVKDPSMAPAGKHCLHAYLPATEPYHLWKGLDRKSPEYARLKEERSQVLWKGVEKIIPDIRSRAEVSFVGTPLTHERYLRRARGSYGPAFKAGEALFP
;
A
#
# COMPACT_ATOMS: atom_id res chain seq x y z
N MET A 1 80.84 -13.28 23.55
CA MET A 1 81.07 -14.24 22.45
C MET A 1 79.73 -14.59 21.84
N LEU A 2 79.40 -14.38 20.57
CA LEU A 2 79.99 -13.66 19.44
C LEU A 2 78.77 -13.48 18.48
N GLN A 3 78.33 -12.23 18.25
CA GLN A 3 78.48 -11.47 16.99
C GLN A 3 77.47 -11.85 15.88
N THR A 4 76.46 -11.01 15.58
CA THR A 4 76.47 -9.85 14.63
C THR A 4 76.72 -10.28 13.17
N ARG A 5 75.95 -9.85 12.15
CA ARG A 5 75.85 -8.48 11.66
C ARG A 5 74.72 -8.31 10.62
N GLN A 6 74.05 -7.16 10.70
CA GLN A 6 73.35 -6.48 9.60
C GLN A 6 74.32 -5.99 8.52
N LEU A 7 73.82 -5.75 7.31
CA LEU A 7 74.22 -4.63 6.45
C LEU A 7 73.06 -4.23 5.50
N ARG A 8 72.61 -2.96 5.59
CA ARG A 8 71.90 -2.18 4.54
C ARG A 8 72.93 -1.75 3.46
N PRO A 9 72.69 -0.79 2.51
CA PRO A 9 71.49 -0.05 2.05
C PRO A 9 71.38 0.09 0.51
N GLN A 10 70.33 0.75 -0.02
CA GLN A 10 70.45 2.01 -0.79
C GLN A 10 69.15 2.42 -1.52
N LEU A 11 68.84 3.71 -1.37
CA LEU A 11 67.90 4.54 -2.13
C LEU A 11 68.62 5.15 -3.34
N SER A 12 67.93 5.26 -4.49
CA SER A 12 68.22 6.17 -5.62
C SER A 12 67.01 6.11 -6.58
N ALA A 13 66.08 7.08 -6.58
CA ALA A 13 66.08 8.34 -7.33
C ALA A 13 65.97 8.20 -8.86
N ASN A 14 64.76 8.36 -9.43
CA ASN A 14 64.33 9.51 -10.26
C ASN A 14 63.17 9.18 -11.22
N LYS A 15 62.15 10.07 -11.21
CA LYS A 15 61.40 10.71 -12.33
C LYS A 15 60.81 9.83 -13.44
N CYS A 16 59.66 10.10 -14.06
CA CYS A 16 58.50 10.99 -13.96
C CYS A 16 57.79 10.83 -15.32
N ARG A 17 56.44 10.81 -15.36
CA ARG A 17 55.48 11.19 -16.44
C ARG A 17 54.30 10.21 -16.34
N GLY A 18 53.05 10.57 -16.09
CA GLY A 18 52.32 11.83 -16.15
C GLY A 18 51.05 11.57 -16.97
N ILE A 19 49.85 11.76 -16.38
CA ILE A 19 48.58 12.11 -17.04
C ILE A 19 47.64 12.68 -15.94
N ARG A 20 46.94 13.77 -16.28
CA ARG A 20 46.16 14.68 -15.42
C ARG A 20 44.69 14.24 -15.26
N PRO A 21 43.99 14.64 -14.19
CA PRO A 21 42.53 14.85 -14.18
C PRO A 21 42.14 16.34 -14.29
N PHE A 22 40.93 16.58 -14.81
CA PHE A 22 40.30 17.88 -15.09
C PHE A 22 39.83 18.63 -13.82
N PRO A 23 39.72 19.98 -13.84
CA PRO A 23 39.44 20.79 -12.66
C PRO A 23 37.94 21.11 -12.45
N ALA A 24 37.58 21.24 -11.17
CA ALA A 24 36.32 21.80 -10.66
C ALA A 24 36.35 23.34 -10.65
N SER A 25 35.19 23.98 -10.82
CA SER A 25 34.99 25.44 -10.79
C SER A 25 34.87 25.99 -9.36
N PRO A 26 35.35 27.22 -9.07
CA PRO A 26 35.34 27.78 -7.73
C PRO A 26 34.14 28.68 -7.42
N ALA A 27 33.79 28.70 -6.14
CA ALA A 27 32.86 29.60 -5.47
C ALA A 27 33.36 31.05 -5.46
N VAL A 28 32.43 32.01 -5.55
CA VAL A 28 32.69 33.45 -5.45
C VAL A 28 32.39 33.93 -4.03
N THR A 29 33.38 34.61 -3.44
CA THR A 29 33.36 35.23 -2.11
C THR A 29 32.88 36.69 -2.17
N THR A 30 32.24 37.08 -1.07
CA THR A 30 31.71 38.40 -0.74
C THR A 30 32.80 39.44 -0.43
N ARG A 31 32.53 40.72 -0.74
CA ARG A 31 33.17 41.86 -0.06
C ARG A 31 32.18 42.99 0.22
N HIS A 32 32.21 43.43 1.47
CA HIS A 32 31.56 44.61 2.03
C HIS A 32 32.21 45.92 1.57
N HIS A 33 31.42 46.98 1.48
CA HIS A 33 31.80 48.32 1.92
C HIS A 33 30.58 49.05 2.50
N ALA A 34 30.83 49.87 3.54
CA ALA A 34 29.88 50.45 4.46
C ALA A 34 29.82 51.99 4.37
N ASN A 35 28.73 52.56 4.93
CA ASN A 35 28.50 53.92 5.47
C ASN A 35 28.38 55.11 4.49
N ARG A 36 27.56 56.16 4.65
CA ARG A 36 26.40 56.68 5.46
C ARG A 36 26.22 58.17 4.96
N PRO A 37 25.33 59.06 5.46
CA PRO A 37 23.88 59.04 5.74
C PRO A 37 23.11 60.33 5.24
N SER A 38 21.86 60.52 5.70
CA SER A 38 21.02 61.76 5.74
C SER A 38 20.17 62.07 4.49
N ALA A 39 18.95 62.63 4.52
CA ALA A 39 17.94 62.95 5.54
C ALA A 39 16.58 63.19 4.84
N SER A 40 15.51 63.12 5.63
CA SER A 40 14.13 63.63 5.50
C SER A 40 13.78 64.57 4.31
N ASN A 41 12.66 64.33 3.61
CA ASN A 41 11.35 64.95 3.90
C ASN A 41 10.28 64.62 2.84
N SER A 42 9.04 64.72 3.31
CA SER A 42 7.74 64.57 2.66
C SER A 42 7.48 65.41 1.41
N LEU A 43 6.64 64.88 0.50
CA LEU A 43 5.43 65.47 -0.12
C LEU A 43 5.24 64.95 -1.57
N THR A 44 4.07 64.35 -1.82
CA THR A 44 3.44 64.23 -3.14
C THR A 44 2.96 65.62 -3.60
N PRO A 45 2.86 65.99 -4.91
CA PRO A 45 2.00 65.28 -5.88
C PRO A 45 2.37 65.34 -7.39
N ARG A 46 1.69 64.45 -8.16
CA ARG A 46 1.30 64.50 -9.59
C ARG A 46 2.37 64.34 -10.71
N ALA A 47 1.99 63.50 -11.67
CA ALA A 47 2.70 63.04 -12.86
C ALA A 47 2.93 64.12 -13.93
N PRO A 48 3.88 63.88 -14.86
CA PRO A 48 3.46 63.36 -16.18
C PRO A 48 4.36 62.22 -16.71
N SER A 49 3.77 61.38 -17.56
CA SER A 49 4.43 60.35 -18.36
C SER A 49 5.39 60.97 -19.40
N PRO A 50 6.46 60.24 -19.78
CA PRO A 50 6.45 59.68 -21.14
C PRO A 50 7.06 58.26 -21.26
N SER A 51 6.38 57.49 -22.10
CA SER A 51 6.86 56.42 -22.99
C SER A 51 8.35 56.03 -22.93
N GLY A 52 8.61 54.76 -22.66
CA GLY A 52 9.90 54.12 -22.90
C GLY A 52 9.79 52.61 -22.69
N ALA A 53 9.55 51.89 -23.78
CA ALA A 53 9.34 50.44 -23.84
C ALA A 53 10.43 49.63 -23.11
N ARG A 54 10.02 48.76 -22.18
CA ARG A 54 10.75 47.54 -21.81
C ARG A 54 9.78 46.41 -21.50
N ARG A 55 10.17 45.23 -22.00
CA ARG A 55 9.46 43.94 -22.06
C ARG A 55 8.94 43.50 -20.70
N ASP A 56 7.62 43.32 -20.60
CA ASP A 56 6.96 42.60 -19.50
C ASP A 56 7.10 41.08 -19.70
N PHE A 57 7.68 40.41 -18.71
CA PHE A 57 7.44 39.01 -18.42
C PHE A 57 6.27 38.95 -17.44
N THR A 58 5.06 38.87 -17.97
CA THR A 58 3.85 38.65 -17.16
C THR A 58 3.78 37.19 -16.77
N LEU A 59 4.18 36.88 -15.52
CA LEU A 59 3.79 35.66 -14.83
C LEU A 59 2.28 35.70 -14.62
N CYS A 60 1.55 34.99 -15.49
CA CYS A 60 0.11 34.81 -15.37
C CYS A 60 -0.17 34.04 -14.07
N LYS A 61 -0.65 34.75 -13.04
CA LYS A 61 -1.35 34.17 -11.89
C LYS A 61 -2.67 33.59 -12.40
N ALA A 62 -2.65 32.34 -12.86
CA ALA A 62 -3.85 31.53 -12.90
C ALA A 62 -4.02 30.91 -11.50
N ALA A 63 -4.70 31.63 -10.62
CA ALA A 63 -5.40 30.99 -9.52
C ALA A 63 -6.56 30.22 -10.16
N SER A 64 -6.32 28.95 -10.52
CA SER A 64 -7.41 28.04 -10.85
C SER A 64 -8.08 27.68 -9.53
N THR A 65 -9.16 28.40 -9.21
CA THR A 65 -10.25 27.84 -8.42
C THR A 65 -10.68 26.56 -9.14
N ILE A 66 -10.21 25.42 -8.62
CA ILE A 66 -10.82 24.14 -8.92
C ILE A 66 -12.15 24.18 -8.18
N ASP A 67 -13.16 24.80 -8.81
CA ASP A 67 -14.54 24.45 -8.51
C ASP A 67 -14.67 22.98 -8.90
N ALA A 68 -14.51 22.12 -7.89
CA ALA A 68 -14.76 20.70 -7.98
C ALA A 68 -16.26 20.48 -8.08
N ASP A 69 -16.86 20.85 -9.22
CA ASP A 69 -18.07 20.22 -9.70
C ASP A 69 -17.67 18.86 -10.25
N VAL A 70 -17.29 17.96 -9.33
CA VAL A 70 -17.20 16.53 -9.61
C VAL A 70 -18.63 16.08 -9.84
N GLY A 71 -19.05 16.12 -11.10
CA GLY A 71 -20.38 15.68 -11.51
C GLY A 71 -20.73 14.39 -10.80
N ALA A 72 -21.78 14.45 -9.98
CA ALA A 72 -22.25 13.30 -9.20
C ALA A 72 -22.35 12.09 -10.13
N PRO A 73 -21.88 10.89 -9.72
CA PRO A 73 -21.91 9.70 -10.55
C PRO A 73 -23.34 9.55 -11.09
N THR A 74 -23.47 9.53 -12.41
CA THR A 74 -24.76 9.50 -13.10
C THR A 74 -25.60 8.38 -12.48
N ARG A 75 -26.58 8.76 -11.64
CA ARG A 75 -27.49 7.82 -11.00
C ARG A 75 -28.38 7.26 -12.10
N LEU A 76 -27.95 6.16 -12.68
CA LEU A 76 -28.68 5.49 -13.74
C LEU A 76 -29.95 4.85 -13.14
N THR A 77 -31.12 5.44 -13.39
CA THR A 77 -32.43 4.96 -12.94
C THR A 77 -33.15 4.13 -14.01
N GLY A 78 -33.78 3.03 -13.61
CA GLY A 78 -34.82 2.32 -14.36
C GLY A 78 -34.33 1.43 -15.50
N GLU A 79 -34.04 2.01 -16.66
CA GLU A 79 -33.75 1.27 -17.90
C GLU A 79 -32.30 0.74 -17.96
N ALA A 80 -31.38 1.39 -17.24
CA ALA A 80 -29.98 1.01 -17.18
C ALA A 80 -29.65 -0.14 -16.20
N ARG A 81 -30.65 -0.67 -15.49
CA ARG A 81 -30.48 -1.84 -14.61
C ARG A 81 -30.54 -3.17 -15.37
N SER A 82 -31.04 -3.15 -16.61
CA SER A 82 -31.08 -4.33 -17.47
C SER A 82 -30.47 -4.02 -18.83
N HIS A 83 -29.32 -4.60 -19.10
CA HIS A 83 -28.64 -4.46 -20.38
C HIS A 83 -27.73 -5.65 -20.65
N GLU A 84 -27.12 -5.65 -21.83
CA GLU A 84 -26.14 -6.64 -22.22
C GLU A 84 -24.75 -6.01 -22.31
N THR A 85 -23.75 -6.77 -21.87
CA THR A 85 -22.32 -6.42 -21.93
C THR A 85 -21.52 -7.66 -22.33
N ASP A 86 -20.23 -7.51 -22.66
CA ASP A 86 -19.39 -8.67 -22.94
C ASP A 86 -18.94 -9.32 -21.63
N VAL A 87 -18.48 -8.49 -20.69
CA VAL A 87 -18.02 -8.92 -19.37
C VAL A 87 -18.66 -8.06 -18.29
N VAL A 88 -19.25 -8.70 -17.30
CA VAL A 88 -19.71 -8.03 -16.06
C VAL A 88 -18.75 -8.35 -14.93
N ILE A 89 -18.35 -7.34 -14.18
CA ILE A 89 -17.39 -7.46 -13.06
C ILE A 89 -18.10 -7.10 -11.76
N ILE A 90 -18.11 -8.01 -10.80
CA ILE A 90 -18.75 -7.84 -9.50
C ILE A 90 -17.74 -7.26 -8.52
N GLY A 91 -17.97 -6.01 -8.10
CA GLY A 91 -17.17 -5.28 -7.12
C GLY A 91 -16.15 -4.34 -7.74
N SER A 92 -16.14 -3.09 -7.28
CA SER A 92 -15.24 -2.02 -7.74
C SER A 92 -13.98 -1.86 -6.86
N GLY A 93 -13.58 -2.91 -6.14
CA GLY A 93 -12.25 -2.94 -5.54
C GLY A 93 -11.14 -2.82 -6.60
N ILE A 94 -9.91 -2.54 -6.16
CA ILE A 94 -8.76 -2.30 -7.07
C ILE A 94 -8.61 -3.39 -8.14
N GLY A 95 -8.73 -4.67 -7.78
CA GLY A 95 -8.68 -5.77 -8.76
C GLY A 95 -9.75 -5.67 -9.86
N GLY A 96 -11.00 -5.40 -9.49
CA GLY A 96 -12.13 -5.28 -10.42
C GLY A 96 -12.03 -4.04 -11.32
N LEU A 97 -11.58 -2.90 -10.77
CA LEU A 97 -11.36 -1.69 -11.56
C LEU A 97 -10.17 -1.84 -12.53
N CYS A 98 -9.06 -2.45 -12.09
CA CYS A 98 -7.94 -2.79 -12.97
C CYS A 98 -8.38 -3.72 -14.10
N CYS A 99 -9.10 -4.80 -13.77
CA CYS A 99 -9.64 -5.74 -14.76
C CYS A 99 -10.55 -5.02 -15.76
N GLY A 100 -11.49 -4.21 -15.27
CA GLY A 100 -12.43 -3.49 -16.12
C GLY A 100 -11.74 -2.48 -17.03
N ALA A 101 -10.84 -1.67 -16.50
CA ALA A 101 -10.13 -0.65 -17.27
C ALA A 101 -9.23 -1.28 -18.35
N LEU A 102 -8.54 -2.39 -18.04
CA LEU A 102 -7.75 -3.12 -19.03
C LEU A 102 -8.62 -3.77 -20.11
N LEU A 103 -9.70 -4.44 -19.74
CA LEU A 103 -10.62 -5.05 -20.71
C LEU A 103 -11.23 -3.98 -21.63
N ALA A 104 -11.67 -2.85 -21.08
CA ALA A 104 -12.19 -1.73 -21.87
C ALA A 104 -11.13 -1.15 -22.80
N LYS A 105 -9.86 -1.02 -22.35
CA LYS A 105 -8.72 -0.65 -23.21
C LYS A 105 -8.57 -1.59 -24.42
N TYR A 106 -8.85 -2.88 -24.26
CA TYR A 106 -8.83 -3.87 -25.35
C TYR A 106 -10.15 -3.95 -26.15
N GLY A 107 -11.05 -2.98 -25.99
CA GLY A 107 -12.30 -2.87 -26.76
C GLY A 107 -13.41 -3.83 -26.30
N VAL A 108 -13.25 -4.48 -25.15
CA VAL A 108 -14.30 -5.32 -24.56
C VAL A 108 -15.36 -4.42 -23.93
N LYS A 109 -16.64 -4.67 -24.20
CA LYS A 109 -17.73 -3.95 -23.51
C LYS A 109 -17.83 -4.47 -22.07
N VAL A 110 -17.53 -3.62 -21.10
CA VAL A 110 -17.47 -4.00 -19.68
C VAL A 110 -18.45 -3.19 -18.84
N THR A 111 -19.12 -3.86 -17.91
CA THR A 111 -19.85 -3.20 -16.82
C THR A 111 -19.29 -3.68 -15.47
N VAL A 112 -18.78 -2.76 -14.66
CA VAL A 112 -18.43 -2.99 -13.25
C VAL A 112 -19.65 -2.63 -12.40
N VAL A 113 -20.06 -3.53 -11.50
CA VAL A 113 -21.17 -3.30 -10.57
C VAL A 113 -20.67 -3.26 -9.13
N GLU A 114 -21.07 -2.26 -8.38
CA GLU A 114 -20.67 -2.01 -7.01
C GLU A 114 -21.89 -1.91 -6.12
N SER A 115 -21.89 -2.64 -5.00
CA SER A 115 -22.98 -2.62 -4.03
C SER A 115 -23.02 -1.32 -3.23
N HIS A 116 -21.86 -0.70 -2.97
CA HIS A 116 -21.74 0.53 -2.21
C HIS A 116 -22.11 1.75 -3.06
N SER A 117 -22.36 2.87 -2.39
CA SER A 117 -22.49 4.18 -3.02
C SER A 117 -21.15 4.80 -3.44
N GLU A 118 -20.04 4.15 -3.13
CA GLU A 118 -18.67 4.66 -3.31
C GLU A 118 -17.81 3.53 -3.88
N PRO A 119 -16.94 3.81 -4.86
CA PRO A 119 -16.06 2.81 -5.42
C PRO A 119 -14.79 2.58 -4.58
N GLY A 120 -14.03 1.54 -4.93
CA GLY A 120 -12.66 1.32 -4.42
C GLY A 120 -12.50 0.14 -3.46
N GLY A 121 -13.59 -0.45 -2.99
CA GLY A 121 -13.53 -1.61 -2.08
C GLY A 121 -12.77 -1.27 -0.81
N ALA A 122 -11.72 -2.03 -0.44
CA ALA A 122 -10.90 -1.72 0.73
C ALA A 122 -10.11 -0.39 0.61
N ALA A 123 -9.90 0.10 -0.61
CA ALA A 123 -9.22 1.36 -0.90
C ALA A 123 -10.18 2.54 -1.09
N HIS A 124 -11.41 2.46 -0.55
CA HIS A 124 -12.30 3.63 -0.57
C HIS A 124 -11.84 4.66 0.47
N THR A 125 -12.27 5.89 0.25
CA THR A 125 -12.16 6.98 1.22
C THR A 125 -13.56 7.49 1.56
N TRP A 126 -13.67 8.30 2.59
CA TRP A 126 -14.90 9.00 2.91
C TRP A 126 -14.59 10.36 3.54
N GLN A 127 -15.54 11.27 3.43
CA GLN A 127 -15.36 12.65 3.87
C GLN A 127 -16.37 13.02 4.94
N ARG A 128 -15.93 13.78 5.95
CA ARG A 128 -16.82 14.32 7.01
C ARG A 128 -16.21 15.57 7.61
N GLY A 129 -16.96 16.67 7.62
CA GLY A 129 -16.50 17.93 8.22
C GLY A 129 -15.24 18.50 7.55
N GLY A 130 -15.07 18.27 6.25
CA GLY A 130 -13.86 18.68 5.49
C GLY A 130 -12.64 17.78 5.68
N TYR A 131 -12.71 16.74 6.52
CA TYR A 131 -11.66 15.74 6.66
C TYR A 131 -11.85 14.60 5.67
N HIS A 132 -10.77 14.18 5.02
CA HIS A 132 -10.71 13.04 4.10
C HIS A 132 -10.04 11.87 4.81
N PHE A 133 -10.79 10.78 4.98
CA PHE A 133 -10.36 9.62 5.73
C PHE A 133 -10.11 8.40 4.83
N GLU A 134 -8.97 7.75 5.06
CA GLU A 134 -8.57 6.49 4.44
C GLU A 134 -9.26 5.30 5.12
N SER A 135 -9.87 4.39 4.36
CA SER A 135 -10.53 3.20 4.92
C SER A 135 -9.69 1.93 4.91
N GLY A 136 -8.50 1.93 4.30
CA GLY A 136 -7.68 0.72 4.19
C GLY A 136 -6.19 1.01 3.95
N PRO A 137 -5.70 0.90 2.71
CA PRO A 137 -4.28 0.96 2.41
C PRO A 137 -3.65 2.29 2.84
N SER A 138 -2.55 2.19 3.58
CA SER A 138 -1.79 3.35 4.08
C SER A 138 -0.44 3.51 3.40
N LEU A 139 0.17 2.40 2.97
CA LEU A 139 1.53 2.35 2.45
C LEU A 139 1.50 1.95 0.98
N TYR A 140 2.15 2.74 0.13
CA TYR A 140 2.31 2.45 -1.30
C TYR A 140 3.79 2.48 -1.66
N SER A 141 4.16 1.67 -2.65
CA SER A 141 5.55 1.57 -3.11
C SER A 141 5.58 1.26 -4.60
N GLY A 142 6.51 1.90 -5.31
CA GLY A 142 6.75 1.67 -6.73
C GLY A 142 5.69 2.26 -7.66
N MET A 143 4.87 3.19 -7.18
CA MET A 143 3.83 3.88 -7.97
C MET A 143 4.45 4.88 -8.96
N ASN A 144 5.56 5.51 -8.56
CA ASN A 144 6.32 6.41 -9.42
C ASN A 144 7.30 5.72 -10.37
N ALA A 145 7.61 4.44 -10.14
CA ALA A 145 8.51 3.69 -10.99
C ALA A 145 7.94 3.50 -12.41
N ARG A 146 8.84 3.26 -13.38
CA ARG A 146 8.53 3.16 -14.82
C ARG A 146 9.19 1.93 -15.42
N GLY A 147 8.62 1.42 -16.51
CA GLY A 147 9.15 0.24 -17.20
C GLY A 147 9.06 -1.03 -16.35
N LYS A 148 10.00 -1.95 -16.53
CA LYS A 148 10.00 -3.29 -15.89
C LYS A 148 10.04 -3.27 -14.36
N ASP A 149 10.48 -2.16 -13.77
CA ASP A 149 10.66 -2.00 -12.32
C ASP A 149 9.46 -1.34 -11.64
N ALA A 150 8.39 -1.02 -12.40
CA ALA A 150 7.19 -0.42 -11.80
C ALA A 150 6.32 -1.45 -11.08
N ASN A 151 5.64 -0.99 -10.03
CA ASN A 151 4.60 -1.75 -9.35
C ASN A 151 3.54 -2.24 -10.35
N PRO A 152 2.97 -3.46 -10.21
CA PRO A 152 1.93 -3.96 -11.09
C PRO A 152 0.75 -2.99 -11.31
N LEU A 153 0.32 -2.28 -10.27
CA LEU A 153 -0.72 -1.27 -10.39
C LEU A 153 -0.27 -0.06 -11.21
N ALA A 154 0.98 0.38 -11.05
CA ALA A 154 1.57 1.44 -11.88
C ALA A 154 1.61 1.02 -13.36
N HIS A 155 1.86 -0.26 -13.68
CA HIS A 155 1.74 -0.76 -15.05
C HIS A 155 0.32 -0.64 -15.59
N VAL A 156 -0.69 -0.98 -14.78
CA VAL A 156 -2.10 -0.83 -15.19
C VAL A 156 -2.43 0.63 -15.48
N LEU A 157 -2.09 1.53 -14.55
CA LEU A 157 -2.31 2.96 -14.67
C LEU A 157 -1.61 3.55 -15.91
N GLN A 158 -0.37 3.15 -16.17
CA GLN A 158 0.36 3.55 -17.39
C GLN A 158 -0.30 2.98 -18.65
N ALA A 159 -0.69 1.70 -18.65
CA ALA A 159 -1.30 1.05 -19.80
C ALA A 159 -2.65 1.69 -20.19
N ILE A 160 -3.43 2.14 -19.20
CA ILE A 160 -4.70 2.84 -19.44
C ILE A 160 -4.50 4.35 -19.65
N GLY A 161 -3.26 4.87 -19.54
CA GLY A 161 -2.94 6.28 -19.73
C GLY A 161 -3.52 7.18 -18.64
N GLU A 162 -3.49 6.73 -17.38
CA GLU A 162 -3.93 7.45 -16.18
C GLU A 162 -2.83 7.35 -15.10
N PRO A 163 -1.60 7.85 -15.33
CA PRO A 163 -0.58 7.84 -14.31
C PRO A 163 -1.04 8.61 -13.06
N LEU A 164 -0.61 8.15 -11.89
CA LEU A 164 -0.97 8.73 -10.61
C LEU A 164 0.19 9.55 -10.05
N GLU A 165 -0.11 10.76 -9.60
CA GLU A 165 0.85 11.59 -8.87
C GLU A 165 0.98 11.10 -7.43
N CYS A 166 2.21 10.96 -6.97
CA CYS A 166 2.51 10.50 -5.61
C CYS A 166 3.60 11.36 -4.97
N VAL A 167 3.37 11.77 -3.72
CA VAL A 167 4.40 12.32 -2.84
C VAL A 167 5.35 11.19 -2.43
N GLN A 168 6.65 11.45 -2.45
CA GLN A 168 7.65 10.49 -2.03
C GLN A 168 8.12 10.75 -0.59
N TYR A 169 8.32 9.67 0.15
CA TYR A 169 8.90 9.68 1.49
C TYR A 169 9.68 8.39 1.71
N ASN A 170 10.53 8.31 2.73
CA ASN A 170 11.30 7.09 2.99
C ASN A 170 11.37 6.72 4.46
N THR A 171 10.62 7.40 5.33
CA THR A 171 10.67 7.23 6.77
C THR A 171 9.34 6.79 7.35
N TRP A 172 9.40 6.07 8.46
CA TRP A 172 8.29 5.87 9.38
C TRP A 172 8.83 5.69 10.80
N ASN A 173 8.04 6.09 11.79
CA ASN A 173 8.41 5.99 13.18
C ASN A 173 7.98 4.63 13.76
N VAL A 174 8.80 4.05 14.62
CA VAL A 174 8.55 2.75 15.24
C VAL A 174 8.71 2.85 16.75
N LEU A 175 7.70 2.38 17.48
CA LEU A 175 7.69 2.28 18.93
C LEU A 175 7.53 0.82 19.32
N VAL A 176 8.55 0.27 19.97
CA VAL A 176 8.62 -1.12 20.41
C VAL A 176 9.05 -1.17 21.88
N PRO A 177 8.95 -2.31 22.58
CA PRO A 177 9.37 -2.43 23.98
C PRO A 177 10.79 -1.94 24.28
N GLU A 178 11.73 -2.10 23.34
CA GLU A 178 13.13 -1.65 23.48
C GLU A 178 13.31 -0.13 23.32
N GLY A 179 12.33 0.57 22.75
CA GLY A 179 12.37 2.02 22.56
C GLY A 179 11.73 2.50 21.27
N GLN A 180 12.01 3.76 20.95
CA GLN A 180 11.51 4.44 19.76
C GLN A 180 12.66 4.75 18.79
N PHE A 181 12.43 4.53 17.50
CA PHE A 181 13.37 4.90 16.46
C PHE A 181 12.67 5.24 15.14
N LEU A 182 13.28 6.17 14.41
CA LEU A 182 12.91 6.44 13.03
C LEU A 182 13.54 5.38 12.12
N THR A 183 12.70 4.64 11.42
CA THR A 183 13.13 3.69 10.38
C THR A 183 13.15 4.41 9.05
N ARG A 184 14.10 4.03 8.19
CA ARG A 184 14.17 4.50 6.81
C ARG A 184 14.33 3.33 5.86
N ILE A 185 13.63 3.37 4.73
CA ILE A 185 13.84 2.45 3.61
C ILE A 185 15.31 2.57 3.14
N GLY A 186 15.94 1.44 2.76
CA GLY A 186 17.31 1.38 2.27
C GLY A 186 18.26 0.53 3.15
N ASN A 187 19.37 0.10 2.55
CA ASN A 187 20.20 -1.01 3.06
C ASN A 187 20.84 -0.81 4.44
N ASP A 188 21.32 0.40 4.74
CA ASP A 188 22.25 0.58 5.86
C ASP A 188 21.60 1.24 7.09
N ASN A 189 20.41 1.82 6.96
CA ASN A 189 19.76 2.55 8.06
C ASN A 189 19.36 1.63 9.23
N PHE A 190 19.00 0.37 8.94
CA PHE A 190 18.64 -0.57 10.01
C PHE A 190 19.86 -1.00 10.84
N LEU A 191 21.08 -0.96 10.28
CA LEU A 191 22.30 -1.21 11.05
C LEU A 191 22.50 -0.16 12.15
N ASP A 192 22.14 1.10 11.88
CA ASP A 192 22.18 2.17 12.89
C ASP A 192 21.15 1.94 13.99
N VAL A 193 19.96 1.45 13.63
CA VAL A 193 18.92 1.05 14.60
C VAL A 193 19.44 -0.09 15.48
N LEU A 194 20.01 -1.14 14.89
CA LEU A 194 20.60 -2.25 15.63
C LEU A 194 21.73 -1.80 16.55
N SER A 195 22.59 -0.89 16.08
CA SER A 195 23.67 -0.31 16.89
C SER A 195 23.12 0.46 18.09
N LYS A 196 22.02 1.21 17.93
CA LYS A 196 21.36 1.93 19.03
C LYS A 196 20.69 0.99 20.03
N ILE A 197 19.97 -0.03 19.56
CA ILE A 197 19.16 -0.92 20.42
C ILE A 197 20.01 -2.00 21.09
N ARG A 198 20.97 -2.59 20.35
CA ARG A 198 21.78 -3.73 20.82
C ARG A 198 23.21 -3.36 21.17
N GLY A 199 23.63 -2.13 20.90
CA GLY A 199 24.98 -1.63 21.14
C GLY A 199 25.90 -1.74 19.91
N PRO A 200 26.86 -0.80 19.75
CA PRO A 200 27.87 -0.88 18.71
C PRO A 200 28.68 -2.18 18.83
N GLY A 201 28.88 -2.89 17.71
CA GLY A 201 29.66 -4.13 17.68
C GLY A 201 28.90 -5.38 18.14
N SER A 202 27.60 -5.28 18.44
CA SER A 202 26.75 -6.43 18.76
C SER A 202 26.77 -7.50 17.66
N PRO A 203 26.75 -8.81 17.99
CA PRO A 203 26.59 -9.89 17.01
C PRO A 203 25.40 -9.70 16.07
N ALA A 204 24.33 -9.03 16.53
CA ALA A 204 23.15 -8.69 15.75
C ALA A 204 23.48 -7.94 14.44
N ILE A 205 24.47 -7.05 14.47
CA ILE A 205 24.93 -6.30 13.27
C ILE A 205 25.53 -7.26 12.24
N ALA A 206 26.31 -8.25 12.69
CA ALA A 206 26.90 -9.25 11.82
C ALA A 206 25.85 -10.24 11.27
N GLU A 207 24.87 -10.61 12.10
CA GLU A 207 23.73 -11.44 11.69
C GLU A 207 22.88 -10.75 10.61
N TRP A 208 22.60 -9.46 10.76
CA TRP A 208 21.86 -8.68 9.74
C TRP A 208 22.61 -8.63 8.41
N ARG A 209 23.93 -8.39 8.44
CA ARG A 209 24.76 -8.39 7.22
C ARG A 209 24.74 -9.77 6.54
N ARG A 210 24.85 -10.84 7.31
CA ARG A 210 24.74 -12.22 6.79
C ARG A 210 23.36 -12.45 6.16
N LEU A 211 22.29 -11.96 6.78
CA LEU A 211 20.94 -12.03 6.20
C LEU A 211 20.87 -11.28 4.87
N GLN A 212 21.43 -10.07 4.77
CA GLN A 212 21.47 -9.32 3.50
C GLN A 212 22.21 -10.10 2.40
N GLU A 213 23.28 -10.81 2.74
CA GLU A 213 24.01 -11.68 1.79
C GLU A 213 23.16 -12.87 1.33
N VAL A 214 22.47 -13.54 2.26
CA VAL A 214 21.57 -14.67 1.96
C VAL A 214 20.36 -14.21 1.13
N MET A 215 19.83 -13.03 1.41
CA MET A 215 18.64 -12.50 0.71
C MET A 215 18.96 -12.01 -0.70
N ARG A 216 20.19 -11.58 -1.00
CA ARG A 216 20.57 -11.03 -2.31
C ARG A 216 20.28 -11.96 -3.51
N PRO A 217 20.69 -13.25 -3.51
CA PRO A 217 20.33 -14.16 -4.61
C PRO A 217 18.83 -14.46 -4.66
N LEU A 218 18.17 -14.59 -3.50
CA LEU A 218 16.72 -14.84 -3.41
C LEU A 218 15.90 -13.67 -3.99
N ALA A 219 16.28 -12.45 -3.65
CA ALA A 219 15.71 -11.21 -4.18
C ALA A 219 15.81 -11.14 -5.71
N LYS A 220 16.97 -11.47 -6.28
CA LYS A 220 17.17 -11.51 -7.74
C LYS A 220 16.29 -12.58 -8.40
N ALA A 221 16.19 -13.75 -7.78
CA ALA A 221 15.35 -14.84 -8.30
C ALA A 221 13.85 -14.50 -8.20
N ALA A 222 13.41 -13.84 -7.13
CA ALA A 222 12.01 -13.44 -6.93
C ALA A 222 11.52 -12.46 -8.02
N VAL A 223 12.38 -11.53 -8.48
CA VAL A 223 12.04 -10.61 -9.59
C VAL A 223 11.92 -11.33 -10.93
N LEU A 224 12.65 -12.43 -11.10
CA LEU A 224 12.63 -13.22 -12.33
C LEU A 224 11.42 -14.17 -12.41
N LEU A 225 10.75 -14.45 -11.29
CA LEU A 225 9.47 -15.14 -11.26
C LEU A 225 8.39 -14.13 -11.69
N PRO A 226 7.88 -14.19 -12.93
CA PRO A 226 6.84 -13.27 -13.34
C PRO A 226 5.60 -13.51 -12.47
N PRO A 227 4.76 -12.49 -12.21
CA PRO A 227 3.40 -12.70 -11.73
C PRO A 227 2.61 -13.69 -12.60
N VAL A 228 3.02 -13.85 -13.87
CA VAL A 228 2.49 -14.83 -14.84
C VAL A 228 2.85 -16.28 -14.47
N ALA A 229 3.96 -16.57 -13.79
CA ALA A 229 4.29 -17.93 -13.33
C ALA A 229 3.36 -18.45 -12.24
N PHE A 230 2.51 -17.58 -11.67
CA PHE A 230 1.44 -17.94 -10.73
C PHE A 230 0.07 -18.13 -11.42
N ARG A 231 0.00 -18.08 -12.76
CA ARG A 231 -1.24 -18.39 -13.50
C ARG A 231 -1.27 -19.86 -13.92
N TYR A 232 -2.31 -20.57 -13.48
CA TYR A 232 -2.58 -21.97 -13.83
C TYR A 232 -3.34 -22.13 -15.16
N ASP A 233 -2.95 -21.41 -16.22
CA ASP A 233 -3.50 -21.68 -17.55
C ASP A 233 -2.52 -22.50 -18.43
N PRO A 234 -3.01 -23.47 -19.23
CA PRO A 234 -2.16 -24.28 -20.11
C PRO A 234 -1.37 -23.48 -21.17
N GLY A 235 -1.80 -22.25 -21.51
CA GLY A 235 -1.14 -21.36 -22.47
C GLY A 235 0.08 -20.63 -21.89
N VAL A 236 0.14 -20.47 -20.57
CA VAL A 236 1.31 -19.97 -19.84
C VAL A 236 2.42 -21.00 -19.84
N LEU A 237 2.11 -22.30 -19.74
CA LEU A 237 3.13 -23.35 -19.84
C LEU A 237 3.89 -23.24 -21.18
N LEU A 238 3.19 -22.94 -22.28
CA LEU A 238 3.80 -22.75 -23.61
C LEU A 238 4.59 -21.43 -23.74
N SER A 239 4.15 -20.35 -23.09
CA SER A 239 4.79 -19.01 -23.23
C SER A 239 5.86 -18.72 -22.18
N ALA A 240 5.82 -19.38 -21.02
CA ALA A 240 6.76 -19.21 -19.91
C ALA A 240 7.94 -20.18 -19.98
N ILE A 241 7.74 -21.44 -20.40
CA ILE A 241 8.81 -22.45 -20.49
C ILE A 241 9.94 -21.95 -21.40
N GLY A 242 9.65 -21.52 -22.64
CA GLY A 242 10.70 -21.10 -23.57
C GLY A 242 11.46 -19.83 -23.16
N ARG A 243 10.87 -18.97 -22.33
CA ARG A 243 11.42 -17.65 -21.96
C ARG A 243 12.14 -17.65 -20.61
N TYR A 244 11.78 -18.59 -19.71
CA TYR A 244 12.25 -18.61 -18.31
C TYR A 244 12.97 -19.90 -17.91
N LEU A 245 13.06 -20.92 -18.78
CA LEU A 245 13.86 -22.14 -18.53
C LEU A 245 15.29 -21.87 -18.01
N PRO A 246 16.05 -20.89 -18.56
CA PRO A 246 17.41 -20.62 -18.09
C PRO A 246 17.48 -20.05 -16.66
N ALA A 247 16.42 -19.36 -16.21
CA ALA A 247 16.32 -18.81 -14.86
C ALA A 247 15.90 -19.88 -13.83
N LEU A 248 15.12 -20.87 -14.26
CA LEU A 248 14.70 -22.00 -13.42
C LEU A 248 15.79 -23.08 -13.28
N SER A 249 16.67 -23.23 -14.27
CA SER A 249 17.76 -24.23 -14.24
C SER A 249 18.93 -23.85 -13.34
N THR A 250 19.04 -22.59 -12.92
CA THR A 250 20.15 -22.08 -12.10
C THR A 250 19.84 -22.01 -10.60
N GLY A 251 18.61 -22.32 -10.17
CA GLY A 251 18.10 -21.99 -8.83
C GLY A 251 17.65 -23.16 -7.95
N GLY A 252 18.10 -24.40 -8.16
CA GLY A 252 17.53 -25.61 -7.53
C GLY A 252 17.17 -25.50 -6.03
N THR A 253 18.14 -25.23 -5.15
CA THR A 253 17.88 -25.09 -3.69
C THR A 253 17.23 -23.77 -3.30
N ASP A 254 17.41 -22.72 -4.10
CA ASP A 254 16.90 -21.38 -3.82
C ASP A 254 15.42 -21.26 -4.20
N ALA A 255 14.97 -21.95 -5.25
CA ALA A 255 13.58 -22.05 -5.65
C ALA A 255 12.72 -22.77 -4.59
N MET A 256 13.24 -23.83 -3.96
CA MET A 256 12.56 -24.50 -2.84
C MET A 256 12.47 -23.63 -1.59
N LYS A 257 13.49 -22.78 -1.32
CA LYS A 257 13.43 -21.82 -0.21
C LYS A 257 12.40 -20.73 -0.47
N LEU A 258 12.29 -20.24 -1.71
CA LEU A 258 11.35 -19.17 -2.10
C LEU A 258 9.88 -19.55 -1.94
N THR A 259 9.52 -20.82 -2.11
CA THR A 259 8.13 -21.30 -1.96
C THR A 259 7.78 -21.72 -0.53
N GLY A 260 8.79 -21.87 0.34
CA GLY A 260 8.62 -22.23 1.75
C GLY A 260 8.40 -21.02 2.68
N PRO A 261 8.18 -21.28 3.98
CA PRO A 261 8.04 -20.23 4.98
C PRO A 261 9.35 -19.45 5.17
N PHE A 262 9.24 -18.13 5.32
CA PHE A 262 10.39 -17.24 5.48
C PHE A 262 11.23 -17.56 6.72
N SER A 263 10.63 -18.09 7.78
CA SER A 263 11.35 -18.54 8.98
C SER A 263 12.48 -19.53 8.67
N LYS A 264 12.32 -20.38 7.63
CA LYS A 264 13.37 -21.32 7.20
C LYS A 264 14.57 -20.64 6.56
N VAL A 265 14.43 -19.43 6.06
CA VAL A 265 15.55 -18.59 5.60
C VAL A 265 16.27 -17.97 6.79
N LEU A 266 15.57 -17.71 7.90
CA LEU A 266 16.14 -17.13 9.12
C LEU A 266 16.89 -18.15 9.97
N ASP A 267 16.47 -19.42 9.92
CA ASP A 267 17.10 -20.52 10.67
C ASP A 267 18.60 -20.65 10.34
N GLY A 268 19.44 -20.56 11.38
CA GLY A 268 20.90 -20.60 11.24
C GLY A 268 21.56 -19.31 10.71
N VAL A 269 20.77 -18.27 10.39
CA VAL A 269 21.27 -16.96 9.93
C VAL A 269 21.08 -15.89 11.00
N VAL A 270 19.92 -15.87 11.64
CA VAL A 270 19.55 -14.91 12.68
C VAL A 270 19.26 -15.66 13.98
N ALA A 271 19.98 -15.34 15.05
CA ALA A 271 19.73 -15.81 16.40
C ALA A 271 19.17 -14.71 17.31
N ASP A 272 19.48 -13.46 16.99
CA ASP A 272 19.05 -12.30 17.75
C ASP A 272 17.51 -12.19 17.84
N PRO A 273 16.92 -12.14 19.05
CA PRO A 273 15.47 -12.12 19.21
C PRO A 273 14.83 -10.84 18.68
N PHE A 274 15.53 -9.70 18.71
CA PHE A 274 14.97 -8.44 18.20
C PHE A 274 14.90 -8.49 16.67
N ILE A 275 15.94 -9.00 15.99
CA ILE A 275 15.91 -9.17 14.54
C ILE A 275 14.80 -10.15 14.13
N ARG A 276 14.64 -11.27 14.85
CA ARG A 276 13.55 -12.23 14.58
C ARG A 276 12.17 -11.59 14.71
N ASN A 277 11.91 -10.90 15.82
CA ASN A 277 10.65 -10.19 16.06
C ASN A 277 10.39 -9.09 15.01
N TRP A 278 11.43 -8.36 14.62
CA TRP A 278 11.35 -7.35 13.57
C TRP A 278 10.96 -7.95 12.22
N LEU A 279 11.56 -9.09 11.85
CA LEU A 279 11.24 -9.78 10.60
C LEU A 279 9.86 -10.44 10.64
N ASP A 280 9.42 -10.96 11.80
CA ASP A 280 8.05 -11.40 12.01
C ASP A 280 7.06 -10.24 11.83
N LEU A 281 7.36 -9.06 12.37
CA LEU A 281 6.54 -7.86 12.19
C LEU A 281 6.45 -7.49 10.70
N LEU A 282 7.57 -7.41 9.98
CA LEU A 282 7.56 -7.07 8.55
C LEU A 282 6.79 -8.11 7.72
N SER A 283 6.98 -9.41 7.99
CA SER A 283 6.19 -10.48 7.37
C SER A 283 4.70 -10.33 7.66
N PHE A 284 4.33 -10.05 8.91
CA PHE A 284 2.95 -9.90 9.34
C PHE A 284 2.26 -8.70 8.70
N LEU A 285 2.95 -7.57 8.58
CA LEU A 285 2.43 -6.37 7.93
C LEU A 285 2.28 -6.54 6.40
N LEU A 286 3.04 -7.44 5.81
CA LEU A 286 3.03 -7.73 4.38
C LEU A 286 1.90 -8.72 4.01
N SER A 287 1.82 -9.86 4.70
CA SER A 287 0.96 -10.99 4.31
C SER A 287 -0.21 -11.25 5.26
N GLY A 288 -0.20 -10.65 6.46
CA GLY A 288 -1.11 -11.01 7.56
C GLY A 288 -0.67 -12.24 8.35
N LEU A 289 0.53 -12.77 8.12
CA LEU A 289 1.10 -13.91 8.85
C LEU A 289 2.55 -13.62 9.32
N PRO A 290 3.00 -14.14 10.47
CA PRO A 290 4.42 -14.08 10.86
C PRO A 290 5.34 -14.79 9.86
N ALA A 291 6.66 -14.74 10.07
CA ALA A 291 7.64 -15.29 9.14
C ALA A 291 7.47 -16.81 8.93
N ASN A 292 6.91 -17.52 9.91
CA ASN A 292 6.63 -18.95 9.79
C ASN A 292 5.44 -19.31 8.88
N GLY A 293 4.60 -18.34 8.55
CA GLY A 293 3.45 -18.50 7.65
C GLY A 293 3.59 -17.72 6.34
N THR A 294 4.51 -16.76 6.26
CA THR A 294 4.74 -15.94 5.07
C THR A 294 5.64 -16.63 4.06
N ILE A 295 5.30 -16.56 2.78
CA ILE A 295 6.09 -17.14 1.68
C ILE A 295 7.39 -16.34 1.52
N ALA A 296 8.53 -17.02 1.51
CA ALA A 296 9.84 -16.37 1.44
C ALA A 296 10.03 -15.53 0.16
N ALA A 297 9.41 -15.90 -0.97
CA ALA A 297 9.44 -15.12 -2.20
C ALA A 297 8.83 -13.72 -2.03
N GLU A 298 7.76 -13.59 -1.26
CA GLU A 298 7.09 -12.31 -1.00
C GLU A 298 8.02 -11.37 -0.22
N VAL A 299 8.66 -11.91 0.83
CA VAL A 299 9.64 -11.18 1.62
C VAL A 299 10.89 -10.86 0.81
N ALA A 300 11.37 -11.78 -0.04
CA ALA A 300 12.51 -11.56 -0.92
C ALA A 300 12.25 -10.47 -1.95
N PHE A 301 11.03 -10.41 -2.50
CA PHE A 301 10.60 -9.32 -3.38
C PHE A 301 10.57 -7.98 -2.63
N MET A 302 10.01 -7.94 -1.42
CA MET A 302 10.04 -6.72 -0.58
C MET A 302 11.48 -6.30 -0.27
N PHE A 303 12.37 -7.23 0.09
CA PHE A 303 13.79 -6.94 0.31
C PHE A 303 14.46 -6.40 -0.96
N ASN A 304 14.10 -6.92 -2.14
CA ASN A 304 14.60 -6.37 -3.40
C ASN A 304 14.16 -4.92 -3.62
N GLU A 305 12.90 -4.60 -3.35
CA GLU A 305 12.35 -3.26 -3.56
C GLU A 305 12.85 -2.24 -2.53
N TRP A 306 12.82 -2.59 -1.24
CA TRP A 306 13.07 -1.67 -0.13
C TRP A 306 14.56 -1.47 0.21
N TYR A 307 15.45 -2.23 -0.43
CA TYR A 307 16.89 -2.16 -0.16
C TYR A 307 17.69 -1.75 -1.40
N ARG A 308 17.01 -1.30 -2.47
CA ARG A 308 17.64 -0.62 -3.62
C ARG A 308 18.23 0.73 -3.20
N PRO A 309 19.30 1.21 -3.86
CA PRO A 309 19.72 2.60 -3.69
C PRO A 309 18.57 3.54 -4.04
N ASP A 310 18.41 4.62 -3.27
CA ASP A 310 17.45 5.69 -3.51
C ASP A 310 15.96 5.28 -3.58
N CYS A 311 15.61 4.11 -3.02
CA CYS A 311 14.21 3.70 -2.97
C CYS A 311 13.39 4.56 -2.00
N MET A 312 12.17 4.85 -2.43
CA MET A 312 11.20 5.69 -1.73
C MET A 312 9.87 4.95 -1.67
N LEU A 313 9.09 5.24 -0.64
CA LEU A 313 7.66 4.98 -0.59
C LEU A 313 6.90 6.10 -1.30
N ASP A 314 5.67 5.78 -1.67
CA ASP A 314 4.77 6.66 -2.39
C ASP A 314 3.50 6.89 -1.56
N PHE A 315 2.97 8.10 -1.61
CA PHE A 315 1.63 8.43 -1.12
C PHE A 315 0.87 9.16 -2.25
N PRO A 316 -0.23 8.59 -2.78
CA PRO A 316 -1.03 9.26 -3.79
C PRO A 316 -1.52 10.63 -3.33
N VAL A 317 -1.28 11.67 -4.15
CA VAL A 317 -1.92 12.97 -3.92
C VAL A 317 -3.43 12.80 -4.08
N GLY A 318 -4.21 13.20 -3.08
CA GLY A 318 -5.64 12.92 -2.94
C GLY A 318 -5.96 11.55 -2.34
N GLY A 319 -4.97 10.83 -1.82
CA GLY A 319 -5.13 9.55 -1.13
C GLY A 319 -5.61 8.40 -2.03
N SER A 320 -6.15 7.34 -1.42
CA SER A 320 -6.66 6.18 -2.16
C SER A 320 -7.73 6.56 -3.19
N GLN A 321 -8.48 7.62 -2.93
CA GLN A 321 -9.53 8.10 -3.82
C GLN A 321 -8.97 8.47 -5.19
N ALA A 322 -7.84 9.18 -5.24
CA ALA A 322 -7.23 9.59 -6.50
C ALA A 322 -6.83 8.38 -7.36
N MET A 323 -6.31 7.33 -6.73
CA MET A 323 -5.99 6.06 -7.38
C MET A 323 -7.25 5.38 -7.94
N VAL A 324 -8.33 5.29 -7.13
CA VAL A 324 -9.61 4.71 -7.56
C VAL A 324 -10.19 5.50 -8.73
N GLN A 325 -10.18 6.83 -8.66
CA GLN A 325 -10.68 7.70 -9.72
C GLN A 325 -9.85 7.58 -11.01
N ALA A 326 -8.53 7.39 -10.91
CA ALA A 326 -7.69 7.15 -12.09
C ALA A 326 -8.10 5.86 -12.83
N LEU A 327 -8.37 4.77 -12.11
CA LEU A 327 -8.86 3.54 -12.72
C LEU A 327 -10.25 3.70 -13.33
N ILE A 328 -11.15 4.45 -12.69
CA ILE A 328 -12.49 4.74 -13.21
C ILE A 328 -12.42 5.55 -14.50
N ARG A 329 -11.62 6.62 -14.54
CA ARG A 329 -11.41 7.40 -15.77
C ARG A 329 -10.86 6.51 -16.89
N GLY A 330 -9.91 5.63 -16.57
CA GLY A 330 -9.35 4.66 -17.52
C GLY A 330 -10.39 3.69 -18.09
N LEU A 331 -11.35 3.25 -17.27
CA LEU A 331 -12.49 2.44 -17.66
C LEU A 331 -13.47 3.22 -18.56
N GLU A 332 -13.93 4.38 -18.10
CA GLU A 332 -15.03 5.13 -18.73
C GLU A 332 -14.63 5.77 -20.06
N LYS A 333 -13.39 6.28 -20.18
CA LYS A 333 -12.90 6.85 -21.44
C LYS A 333 -12.79 5.84 -22.59
N ARG A 334 -12.93 4.55 -22.28
CA ARG A 334 -12.96 3.44 -23.24
C ARG A 334 -14.36 2.82 -23.38
N GLY A 335 -15.39 3.49 -22.87
CA GLY A 335 -16.78 3.06 -22.96
C GLY A 335 -17.19 1.98 -21.94
N GLY A 336 -16.32 1.66 -20.98
CA GLY A 336 -16.69 0.85 -19.82
C GLY A 336 -17.65 1.62 -18.90
N ARG A 337 -18.43 0.89 -18.09
CA ARG A 337 -19.42 1.47 -17.17
C ARG A 337 -19.14 1.05 -15.74
N LEU A 338 -19.29 1.97 -14.79
CA LEU A 338 -19.36 1.67 -13.36
C LEU A 338 -20.79 1.95 -12.86
N LEU A 339 -21.42 0.96 -12.24
CA LEU A 339 -22.74 1.07 -11.62
C LEU A 339 -22.62 0.96 -10.11
N LEU A 340 -22.75 2.08 -9.41
CA LEU A 340 -22.81 2.14 -7.95
C LEU A 340 -24.22 1.74 -7.44
N ASN A 341 -24.36 1.46 -6.15
CA ASN A 341 -25.62 1.04 -5.51
C ASN A 341 -26.33 -0.13 -6.23
N SER A 342 -25.55 -0.99 -6.89
CA SER A 342 -26.00 -2.08 -7.76
C SER A 342 -25.53 -3.40 -7.16
N HIS A 343 -26.20 -3.80 -6.08
CA HIS A 343 -25.89 -5.04 -5.37
C HIS A 343 -26.26 -6.25 -6.23
N VAL A 344 -25.27 -7.08 -6.57
CA VAL A 344 -25.51 -8.38 -7.21
C VAL A 344 -26.09 -9.34 -6.18
N GLU A 345 -27.26 -9.89 -6.49
CA GLU A 345 -27.94 -10.88 -5.65
C GLU A 345 -27.54 -12.30 -6.02
N ARG A 346 -27.33 -12.57 -7.31
CA ARG A 346 -26.81 -13.85 -7.81
C ARG A 346 -26.12 -13.70 -9.16
N ILE A 347 -25.25 -14.65 -9.45
CA ILE A 347 -24.70 -14.93 -10.78
C ILE A 347 -25.68 -15.87 -11.47
N ASN A 348 -26.10 -15.52 -12.68
CA ASN A 348 -26.98 -16.37 -13.48
C ASN A 348 -26.15 -17.45 -14.18
N LEU A 349 -26.51 -18.71 -14.00
CA LEU A 349 -25.89 -19.86 -14.66
C LEU A 349 -26.87 -20.46 -15.68
N ASP A 350 -26.37 -20.89 -16.84
CA ASP A 350 -27.16 -21.71 -17.77
C ASP A 350 -27.22 -23.18 -17.32
N SER A 351 -27.96 -24.00 -18.04
CA SER A 351 -28.16 -25.41 -17.69
C SER A 351 -26.89 -26.23 -17.67
N SER A 352 -25.80 -25.78 -18.29
CA SER A 352 -24.49 -26.45 -18.27
C SER A 352 -23.58 -25.93 -17.14
N GLY A 353 -24.02 -24.94 -16.37
CA GLY A 353 -23.25 -24.31 -15.30
C GLY A 353 -22.40 -23.13 -15.76
N ARG A 354 -22.55 -22.66 -17.00
CA ARG A 354 -21.80 -21.50 -17.50
C ARG A 354 -22.45 -20.20 -17.02
N ALA A 355 -21.63 -19.27 -16.53
CA ALA A 355 -22.10 -17.93 -16.13
C ALA A 355 -22.56 -17.10 -17.35
N THR A 356 -23.77 -16.55 -17.26
CA THR A 356 -24.43 -15.80 -18.35
C THR A 356 -24.77 -14.35 -17.98
N GLY A 357 -24.45 -13.93 -16.77
CA GLY A 357 -24.73 -12.58 -16.29
C GLY A 357 -24.96 -12.54 -14.78
N VAL A 358 -25.55 -11.44 -14.32
CA VAL A 358 -25.88 -11.22 -12.90
C VAL A 358 -27.29 -10.67 -12.75
N ALA A 359 -27.96 -11.04 -11.66
CA ALA A 359 -29.21 -10.42 -11.22
C ALA A 359 -28.92 -9.42 -10.10
N LEU A 360 -29.59 -8.26 -10.15
CA LEU A 360 -29.41 -7.19 -9.18
C LEU A 360 -30.54 -7.23 -8.12
N ARG A 361 -30.18 -6.94 -6.88
CA ARG A 361 -31.15 -6.81 -5.78
C ARG A 361 -32.11 -5.66 -6.07
N GLY A 362 -33.41 -5.92 -5.86
CA GLY A 362 -34.46 -4.94 -6.13
C GLY A 362 -34.81 -4.82 -7.62
N GLY A 363 -34.44 -5.82 -8.42
CA GLY A 363 -34.80 -5.93 -9.83
C GLY A 363 -33.72 -5.41 -10.78
N GLY A 364 -33.69 -6.00 -11.97
CA GLY A 364 -32.68 -5.75 -13.01
C GLY A 364 -31.77 -6.95 -13.23
N SER A 365 -31.20 -7.05 -14.44
CA SER A 365 -30.28 -8.12 -14.79
C SER A 365 -29.30 -7.69 -15.88
N ILE A 366 -28.02 -7.95 -15.70
CA ILE A 366 -27.00 -7.65 -16.69
C ILE A 366 -26.58 -8.95 -17.35
N LYS A 367 -26.90 -9.11 -18.64
CA LYS A 367 -26.45 -10.27 -19.43
C LYS A 367 -25.00 -10.09 -19.82
N ALA A 368 -24.20 -11.13 -19.65
CA ALA A 368 -22.80 -11.17 -20.04
C ALA A 368 -22.61 -12.16 -21.19
N ARG A 369 -22.15 -11.66 -22.35
CA ARG A 369 -21.94 -12.50 -23.53
C ARG A 369 -20.75 -13.46 -23.39
N LYS A 370 -19.71 -13.04 -22.66
CA LYS A 370 -18.44 -13.76 -22.58
C LYS A 370 -18.16 -14.29 -21.17
N ALA A 371 -18.22 -13.43 -20.15
CA ALA A 371 -17.82 -13.83 -18.81
C ALA A 371 -18.43 -12.97 -17.69
N VAL A 372 -18.47 -13.56 -16.49
CA VAL A 372 -18.66 -12.86 -15.22
C VAL A 372 -17.35 -12.94 -14.44
N VAL A 373 -16.82 -11.82 -13.97
CA VAL A 373 -15.62 -11.78 -13.12
C VAL A 373 -16.06 -11.37 -11.71
N SER A 374 -15.77 -12.20 -10.71
CA SER A 374 -16.00 -11.83 -9.32
C SER A 374 -14.75 -11.24 -8.70
N ASN A 375 -14.85 -10.01 -8.20
CA ASN A 375 -13.86 -9.37 -7.34
C ASN A 375 -14.38 -9.30 -5.88
N ALA A 376 -15.44 -10.04 -5.56
CA ALA A 376 -15.84 -10.33 -4.19
C ALA A 376 -14.87 -11.37 -3.57
N SER A 377 -14.91 -11.54 -2.25
CA SER A 377 -14.11 -12.59 -1.61
C SER A 377 -14.51 -13.98 -2.12
N VAL A 378 -13.64 -14.98 -1.95
CA VAL A 378 -13.96 -16.36 -2.33
C VAL A 378 -15.24 -16.85 -1.63
N TRP A 379 -15.37 -16.56 -0.32
CA TRP A 379 -16.53 -16.95 0.49
C TRP A 379 -17.81 -16.23 0.05
N ASP A 380 -17.70 -14.97 -0.36
CA ASP A 380 -18.86 -14.19 -0.80
C ASP A 380 -19.26 -14.55 -2.24
N THR A 381 -18.30 -14.93 -3.08
CA THR A 381 -18.56 -15.41 -4.44
C THR A 381 -19.37 -16.69 -4.43
N VAL A 382 -19.06 -17.65 -3.53
CA VAL A 382 -19.85 -18.88 -3.37
C VAL A 382 -21.32 -18.58 -3.08
N ARG A 383 -21.59 -17.57 -2.23
CA ARG A 383 -22.97 -17.17 -1.88
C ARG A 383 -23.75 -16.59 -3.07
N LEU A 384 -23.05 -16.11 -4.10
CA LEU A 384 -23.65 -15.59 -5.33
C LEU A 384 -23.91 -16.68 -6.38
N LEU A 385 -23.54 -17.93 -6.13
CA LEU A 385 -23.69 -19.05 -7.07
C LEU A 385 -24.78 -20.03 -6.60
N PRO A 386 -26.08 -19.64 -6.47
CA PRO A 386 -27.14 -20.60 -6.20
C PRO A 386 -27.34 -21.48 -7.45
N PRO A 387 -26.96 -22.75 -7.44
CA PRO A 387 -26.98 -23.57 -8.64
C PRO A 387 -28.34 -24.28 -8.77
N ASP A 388 -29.11 -23.87 -9.78
CA ASP A 388 -30.51 -24.32 -9.96
C ASP A 388 -30.63 -25.64 -10.75
N SER A 389 -29.51 -26.23 -11.17
CA SER A 389 -29.48 -27.52 -11.88
C SER A 389 -28.39 -28.45 -11.35
N PRO A 390 -28.55 -29.79 -11.45
CA PRO A 390 -27.51 -30.74 -11.06
C PRO A 390 -26.17 -30.52 -11.80
N ALA A 391 -26.22 -30.12 -13.07
CA ALA A 391 -25.02 -29.83 -13.85
C ALA A 391 -24.33 -28.54 -13.37
N ALA A 392 -25.09 -27.49 -13.04
CA ALA A 392 -24.55 -26.26 -12.44
C ALA A 392 -23.95 -26.53 -11.05
N GLN A 393 -24.58 -27.40 -10.26
CA GLN A 393 -24.07 -27.85 -8.96
C GLN A 393 -22.71 -28.54 -9.10
N ALA A 394 -22.62 -29.50 -10.03
CA ALA A 394 -21.37 -30.19 -10.33
C ALA A 394 -20.28 -29.21 -10.78
N ALA A 395 -20.61 -28.25 -11.65
CA ALA A 395 -19.66 -27.27 -12.20
C ALA A 395 -19.01 -26.38 -11.14
N VAL A 396 -19.73 -26.00 -10.07
CA VAL A 396 -19.21 -25.12 -9.01
C VAL A 396 -18.74 -25.87 -7.76
N SER A 397 -18.98 -27.18 -7.67
CA SER A 397 -18.75 -27.99 -6.46
C SER A 397 -17.31 -27.92 -5.93
N ASN A 398 -16.31 -28.02 -6.82
CA ASN A 398 -14.90 -27.95 -6.43
C ASN A 398 -14.55 -26.57 -5.86
N PHE A 399 -14.98 -25.50 -6.54
CA PHE A 399 -14.76 -24.13 -6.08
C PHE A 399 -15.43 -23.88 -4.72
N ASN A 400 -16.66 -24.35 -4.53
CA ASN A 400 -17.36 -24.21 -3.25
C ASN A 400 -16.62 -24.92 -2.11
N ARG A 401 -16.14 -26.15 -2.35
CA ARG A 401 -15.35 -26.90 -1.37
C ARG A 401 -14.02 -26.18 -1.04
N GLU A 402 -13.31 -25.69 -2.05
CA GLU A 402 -12.06 -24.94 -1.85
C GLU A 402 -12.30 -23.65 -1.05
N ALA A 403 -13.36 -22.91 -1.37
CA ALA A 403 -13.74 -21.69 -0.65
C ALA A 403 -14.09 -21.97 0.82
N GLU A 404 -14.82 -23.05 1.12
CA GLU A 404 -15.16 -23.47 2.49
C GLU A 404 -13.91 -23.83 3.30
N GLN A 405 -12.93 -24.45 2.65
CA GLN A 405 -11.65 -24.83 3.26
C GLN A 405 -10.65 -23.67 3.35
N THR A 406 -10.90 -22.56 2.65
CA THR A 406 -9.99 -21.41 2.63
C THR A 406 -9.96 -20.74 4.02
N PRO A 407 -8.79 -20.68 4.69
CA PRO A 407 -8.66 -20.06 6.00
C PRO A 407 -8.82 -18.54 5.90
N ASN A 408 -9.38 -17.91 6.94
CA ASN A 408 -9.56 -16.46 7.03
C ASN A 408 -8.49 -15.84 7.93
N CYS A 409 -7.93 -14.69 7.51
CA CYS A 409 -7.31 -13.76 8.45
C CYS A 409 -8.38 -13.25 9.44
N PRO A 410 -8.01 -12.93 10.68
CA PRO A 410 -8.91 -12.23 11.59
C PRO A 410 -9.35 -10.87 11.01
N SER A 411 -10.33 -10.27 11.69
CA SER A 411 -10.82 -8.95 11.32
C SER A 411 -9.96 -7.87 11.98
N PHE A 412 -10.45 -6.63 11.96
CA PHE A 412 -9.70 -5.47 12.38
C PHE A 412 -10.60 -4.37 12.95
N MET A 413 -9.96 -3.42 13.62
CA MET A 413 -10.58 -2.20 14.14
C MET A 413 -9.87 -0.99 13.51
N HIS A 414 -10.63 0.06 13.21
CA HIS A 414 -10.13 1.35 12.74
C HIS A 414 -10.54 2.46 13.71
N LEU A 415 -9.70 3.48 13.84
CA LEU A 415 -9.97 4.74 14.52
C LEU A 415 -9.56 5.87 13.59
N HIS A 416 -10.50 6.73 13.22
CA HIS A 416 -10.29 7.91 12.39
C HIS A 416 -10.44 9.15 13.25
N ILE A 417 -9.52 10.11 13.13
CA ILE A 417 -9.55 11.34 13.92
C ILE A 417 -9.25 12.53 13.01
N GLY A 418 -10.10 13.55 13.03
CA GLY A 418 -9.79 14.89 12.55
C GLY A 418 -9.48 15.79 13.74
N PHE A 419 -8.34 16.48 13.73
CA PHE A 419 -7.81 17.15 14.91
C PHE A 419 -7.01 18.42 14.62
N ASP A 420 -6.91 19.28 15.62
CA ASP A 420 -6.13 20.52 15.59
C ASP A 420 -4.62 20.27 15.63
N LYS A 421 -3.88 20.83 14.66
CA LYS A 421 -2.43 20.62 14.53
C LYS A 421 -1.56 21.64 15.29
N THR A 422 -2.15 22.62 15.96
CA THR A 422 -1.42 23.74 16.58
C THR A 422 -0.38 23.24 17.57
N GLY A 423 0.88 23.62 17.36
CA GLY A 423 1.99 23.24 18.24
C GLY A 423 2.48 21.81 18.07
N LEU A 424 1.96 21.05 17.10
CA LEU A 424 2.60 19.79 16.68
C LEU A 424 3.88 20.08 15.90
N PRO A 425 4.88 19.19 15.99
CA PRO A 425 6.15 19.41 15.33
C PRO A 425 6.02 19.26 13.81
N ASP A 426 6.80 20.05 13.06
CA ASP A 426 6.80 20.04 11.59
C ASP A 426 7.37 18.73 10.99
N ASP A 427 8.11 17.95 11.80
CA ASP A 427 8.69 16.66 11.42
C ASP A 427 7.85 15.45 11.86
N LEU A 428 6.56 15.66 12.17
CA LEU A 428 5.61 14.58 12.42
C LEU A 428 5.61 13.62 11.22
N GLU A 429 5.80 12.33 11.49
CA GLU A 429 5.91 11.33 10.42
C GLU A 429 4.54 10.96 9.83
N LEU A 430 4.56 10.52 8.57
CA LEU A 430 3.35 10.04 7.90
C LEU A 430 2.85 8.74 8.54
N HIS A 431 3.76 7.83 8.90
CA HIS A 431 3.41 6.52 9.44
C HIS A 431 4.09 6.22 10.77
N HIS A 432 3.35 5.53 11.63
CA HIS A 432 3.82 5.03 12.90
C HIS A 432 3.42 3.57 13.10
N ILE A 433 4.35 2.77 13.62
CA ILE A 433 4.12 1.39 14.01
C ILE A 433 4.36 1.28 15.50
N ILE A 434 3.41 0.67 16.21
CA ILE A 434 3.50 0.46 17.65
C ILE A 434 3.35 -1.02 17.91
N VAL A 435 4.35 -1.62 18.54
CA VAL A 435 4.27 -2.97 19.10
C VAL A 435 4.26 -2.88 20.61
N ASN A 436 3.23 -3.45 21.23
CA ASN A 436 3.08 -3.34 22.69
C ASN A 436 3.92 -4.38 23.44
N ASP A 437 4.01 -5.61 22.94
CA ASP A 437 4.69 -6.71 23.64
C ASP A 437 5.15 -7.81 22.67
N TRP A 438 6.46 -8.01 22.53
CA TRP A 438 7.01 -9.07 21.69
C TRP A 438 6.69 -10.48 22.17
N SER A 439 6.54 -10.69 23.49
CA SER A 439 6.35 -12.04 24.06
C SER A 439 5.02 -12.67 23.67
N ARG A 440 4.04 -11.84 23.27
CA ARG A 440 2.73 -12.28 22.80
C ARG A 440 2.73 -12.68 21.32
N GLY A 441 3.73 -12.26 20.54
CA GLY A 441 3.75 -12.40 19.08
C GLY A 441 3.06 -11.23 18.37
N VAL A 442 3.48 -10.94 17.13
CA VAL A 442 2.98 -9.80 16.34
C VAL A 442 1.53 -9.96 15.89
N ASP A 443 1.09 -11.21 15.75
CA ASP A 443 -0.26 -11.63 15.38
C ASP A 443 -1.21 -11.73 16.59
N ALA A 444 -0.73 -11.45 17.80
CA ALA A 444 -1.57 -11.42 18.98
C ALA A 444 -2.58 -10.27 18.94
N GLU A 445 -3.75 -10.57 19.51
CA GLU A 445 -4.86 -9.64 19.64
C GLU A 445 -4.42 -8.27 20.19
N GLN A 446 -4.72 -7.22 19.43
CA GLN A 446 -4.45 -5.82 19.80
C GLN A 446 -2.98 -5.50 20.10
N ASN A 447 -2.03 -6.33 19.67
CA ASN A 447 -0.63 -6.11 20.01
C ASN A 447 0.05 -5.04 19.13
N VAL A 448 -0.29 -5.03 17.85
CA VAL A 448 0.28 -4.09 16.86
C VAL A 448 -0.76 -3.04 16.50
N VAL A 449 -0.37 -1.76 16.57
CA VAL A 449 -1.17 -0.62 16.11
C VAL A 449 -0.40 0.11 15.02
N LEU A 450 -1.09 0.38 13.92
CA LEU A 450 -0.57 1.14 12.78
C LEU A 450 -1.29 2.46 12.71
N ILE A 451 -0.56 3.55 12.46
CA ILE A 451 -1.12 4.90 12.38
C ILE A 451 -0.60 5.56 11.12
N SER A 452 -1.49 6.22 10.39
CA SER A 452 -1.15 7.00 9.22
C SER A 452 -1.82 8.38 9.29
N ILE A 453 -1.03 9.44 9.05
CA ILE A 453 -1.43 10.85 9.12
C ILE A 453 -1.27 11.48 7.73
N PRO A 454 -2.11 11.11 6.75
CA PRO A 454 -1.90 11.47 5.33
C PRO A 454 -1.76 12.97 5.10
N SER A 455 -2.48 13.78 5.88
CA SER A 455 -2.45 15.24 5.83
C SER A 455 -1.09 15.89 6.16
N VAL A 456 -0.13 15.13 6.69
CA VAL A 456 1.28 15.57 6.82
C VAL A 456 1.95 15.72 5.46
N LYS A 457 1.65 14.82 4.51
CA LYS A 457 2.24 14.84 3.16
C LYS A 457 1.33 15.49 2.13
N ASP A 458 0.02 15.40 2.32
CA ASP A 458 -0.97 16.02 1.45
C ASP A 458 -1.95 16.88 2.26
N PRO A 459 -1.71 18.20 2.38
CA PRO A 459 -2.57 19.11 3.12
C PRO A 459 -4.03 19.14 2.64
N SER A 460 -4.34 18.66 1.43
CA SER A 460 -5.73 18.61 0.94
C SER A 460 -6.60 17.57 1.67
N MET A 461 -5.97 16.66 2.42
CA MET A 461 -6.67 15.61 3.17
C MET A 461 -7.40 16.13 4.43
N ALA A 462 -7.13 17.36 4.87
CA ALA A 462 -7.76 17.97 6.03
C ALA A 462 -8.00 19.49 5.84
N PRO A 463 -8.90 20.10 6.63
CA PRO A 463 -9.07 21.56 6.62
C PRO A 463 -7.77 22.30 6.99
N ALA A 464 -7.68 23.57 6.60
CA ALA A 464 -6.54 24.42 6.94
C ALA A 464 -6.33 24.48 8.46
N GLY A 465 -5.07 24.34 8.91
CA GLY A 465 -4.73 24.32 10.34
C GLY A 465 -5.08 23.00 11.06
N LYS A 466 -5.49 21.96 10.34
CA LYS A 466 -5.87 20.66 10.91
C LYS A 466 -5.08 19.52 10.29
N HIS A 467 -5.14 18.37 10.95
CA HIS A 467 -4.70 17.09 10.40
C HIS A 467 -5.82 16.05 10.52
N CYS A 468 -5.76 15.03 9.67
CA CYS A 468 -6.51 13.79 9.81
C CYS A 468 -5.56 12.60 9.94
N LEU A 469 -5.98 11.60 10.70
CA LEU A 469 -5.31 10.32 10.79
C LEU A 469 -6.31 9.16 10.74
N HIS A 470 -5.77 7.98 10.42
CA HIS A 470 -6.40 6.72 10.76
C HIS A 470 -5.41 5.80 11.46
N ALA A 471 -5.85 5.18 12.55
CA ALA A 471 -5.14 4.16 13.29
C ALA A 471 -5.88 2.84 13.17
N TYR A 472 -5.19 1.72 13.04
CA TYR A 472 -5.83 0.42 12.84
C TYR A 472 -5.04 -0.76 13.40
N LEU A 473 -5.77 -1.85 13.63
CA LEU A 473 -5.22 -3.16 13.99
C LEU A 473 -5.05 -4.01 12.72
N PRO A 474 -3.84 -4.49 12.38
CA PRO A 474 -3.66 -5.35 11.21
C PRO A 474 -4.14 -6.77 11.53
N ALA A 475 -5.33 -7.16 11.08
CA ALA A 475 -5.82 -8.54 11.16
C ALA A 475 -5.71 -9.23 12.54
N THR A 476 -5.87 -8.51 13.66
CA THR A 476 -5.76 -9.06 15.02
C THR A 476 -7.04 -8.91 15.86
N GLU A 477 -8.15 -8.45 15.28
CA GLU A 477 -9.42 -8.35 16.01
C GLU A 477 -10.28 -9.62 15.79
N PRO A 478 -10.63 -10.36 16.86
CA PRO A 478 -11.42 -11.58 16.73
C PRO A 478 -12.88 -11.28 16.36
N TYR A 479 -13.34 -11.72 15.19
CA TYR A 479 -14.73 -11.48 14.74
C TYR A 479 -15.79 -12.10 15.67
N HIS A 480 -15.50 -13.20 16.36
CA HIS A 480 -16.48 -13.91 17.18
C HIS A 480 -16.99 -13.07 18.36
N LEU A 481 -16.21 -12.10 18.85
CA LEU A 481 -16.63 -11.14 19.89
C LEU A 481 -17.78 -10.24 19.41
N TRP A 482 -17.86 -10.02 18.10
CA TRP A 482 -18.81 -9.09 17.48
C TRP A 482 -20.00 -9.80 16.86
N LYS A 483 -19.86 -11.09 16.56
CA LYS A 483 -20.85 -11.88 15.82
C LYS A 483 -22.20 -11.86 16.54
N GLY A 484 -23.24 -11.44 15.82
CA GLY A 484 -24.62 -11.44 16.33
C GLY A 484 -25.01 -10.21 17.15
N LEU A 485 -24.09 -9.29 17.42
CA LEU A 485 -24.44 -8.02 18.07
C LEU A 485 -25.23 -7.12 17.11
N ASP A 486 -26.28 -6.47 17.63
CA ASP A 486 -26.93 -5.37 16.94
C ASP A 486 -26.05 -4.11 17.06
N ARG A 487 -25.67 -3.53 15.93
CA ARG A 487 -24.84 -2.32 15.84
C ARG A 487 -25.48 -1.08 16.45
N LYS A 488 -26.77 -1.12 16.76
CA LYS A 488 -27.50 -0.05 17.45
C LYS A 488 -27.62 -0.29 18.95
N SER A 489 -27.19 -1.44 19.46
CA SER A 489 -27.38 -1.81 20.86
C SER A 489 -26.36 -1.15 21.78
N PRO A 490 -26.70 -0.93 23.07
CA PRO A 490 -25.74 -0.48 24.08
C PRO A 490 -24.58 -1.46 24.30
N GLU A 491 -24.79 -2.77 24.12
CA GLU A 491 -23.72 -3.77 24.22
C GLU A 491 -22.66 -3.55 23.12
N TYR A 492 -23.10 -3.37 21.88
CA TYR A 492 -22.18 -3.07 20.77
C TYR A 492 -21.43 -1.75 21.00
N ALA A 493 -22.11 -0.71 21.49
CA ALA A 493 -21.49 0.58 21.78
C ALA A 493 -20.41 0.47 22.88
N ARG A 494 -20.69 -0.27 23.97
CA ARG A 494 -19.73 -0.50 25.06
C ARG A 494 -18.51 -1.29 24.58
N LEU A 495 -18.72 -2.40 23.86
CA LEU A 495 -17.63 -3.19 23.31
C LEU A 495 -16.80 -2.36 22.32
N LYS A 496 -17.45 -1.57 21.48
CA LYS A 496 -16.77 -0.65 20.55
C LYS A 496 -15.87 0.35 21.27
N GLU A 497 -16.34 0.97 22.34
CA GLU A 497 -15.53 1.90 23.12
C GLU A 497 -14.35 1.19 23.79
N GLU A 498 -14.60 0.08 24.48
CA GLU A 498 -13.58 -0.72 25.17
C GLU A 498 -12.47 -1.18 24.22
N ARG A 499 -12.86 -1.82 23.11
CA ARG A 499 -11.94 -2.41 22.14
C ARG A 499 -11.15 -1.35 21.37
N SER A 500 -11.68 -0.13 21.25
CA SER A 500 -10.98 0.97 20.57
C SER A 500 -9.88 1.62 21.41
N GLN A 501 -9.84 1.39 22.73
CA GLN A 501 -8.88 2.07 23.61
C GLN A 501 -7.42 1.81 23.25
N VAL A 502 -7.09 0.62 22.71
CA VAL A 502 -5.73 0.33 22.26
C VAL A 502 -5.28 1.24 21.13
N LEU A 503 -6.20 1.62 20.23
CA LEU A 503 -5.91 2.53 19.11
C LEU A 503 -5.68 3.94 19.64
N TRP A 504 -6.54 4.43 20.55
CA TRP A 504 -6.35 5.71 21.20
C TRP A 504 -5.02 5.78 21.95
N LYS A 505 -4.71 4.77 22.77
CA LYS A 505 -3.43 4.66 23.48
C LYS A 505 -2.24 4.63 22.53
N GLY A 506 -2.39 3.98 21.38
CA GLY A 506 -1.39 4.03 20.32
C GLY A 506 -1.14 5.45 19.84
N VAL A 507 -2.20 6.19 19.50
CA VAL A 507 -2.09 7.58 19.05
C VAL A 507 -1.54 8.49 20.14
N GLU A 508 -1.91 8.29 21.41
CA GLU A 508 -1.38 9.04 22.57
C GLU A 508 0.13 8.89 22.75
N LYS A 509 0.73 7.77 22.31
CA LYS A 509 2.20 7.63 22.32
C LYS A 509 2.89 8.56 21.31
N ILE A 510 2.16 9.04 20.29
CA ILE A 510 2.66 9.96 19.26
C ILE A 510 2.23 11.39 19.54
N ILE A 511 0.96 11.59 19.90
CA ILE A 511 0.33 12.87 20.19
C ILE A 511 -0.36 12.75 21.55
N PRO A 512 0.34 13.02 22.67
CA PRO A 512 -0.16 12.75 24.03
C PRO A 512 -1.51 13.39 24.38
N ASP A 513 -1.81 14.55 23.82
CA ASP A 513 -3.02 15.33 24.04
C ASP A 513 -4.05 15.19 22.88
N ILE A 514 -3.95 14.12 22.07
CA ILE A 514 -4.81 13.91 20.90
C ILE A 514 -6.30 13.99 21.23
N ARG A 515 -6.72 13.49 22.40
CA ARG A 515 -8.14 13.49 22.77
C ARG A 515 -8.71 14.89 22.92
N SER A 516 -7.94 15.84 23.45
CA SER A 516 -8.36 17.25 23.52
C SER A 516 -8.26 17.98 22.18
N ARG A 517 -7.45 17.48 21.24
CA ARG A 517 -7.32 18.04 19.89
C ARG A 517 -8.39 17.54 18.93
N ALA A 518 -8.98 16.37 19.22
CA ALA A 518 -9.94 15.72 18.35
C ALA A 518 -11.23 16.54 18.23
N GLU A 519 -11.59 16.91 17.00
CA GLU A 519 -12.85 17.57 16.68
C GLU A 519 -13.91 16.55 16.27
N VAL A 520 -13.46 15.50 15.59
CA VAL A 520 -14.29 14.37 15.18
C VAL A 520 -13.50 13.08 15.34
N SER A 521 -14.18 12.02 15.77
CA SER A 521 -13.60 10.68 15.84
C SER A 521 -14.60 9.62 15.44
N PHE A 522 -14.14 8.61 14.69
CA PHE A 522 -14.98 7.51 14.22
C PHE A 522 -14.25 6.19 14.41
N VAL A 523 -14.94 5.20 14.96
CA VAL A 523 -14.39 3.85 15.13
C VAL A 523 -15.08 2.88 14.17
N GLY A 524 -14.28 2.17 13.38
CA GLY A 524 -14.67 1.02 12.58
C GLY A 524 -14.43 -0.28 13.35
N THR A 525 -15.40 -1.20 13.27
CA THR A 525 -15.34 -2.51 13.92
C THR A 525 -15.46 -3.64 12.88
N PRO A 526 -15.25 -4.91 13.25
CA PRO A 526 -15.45 -6.03 12.33
C PRO A 526 -16.82 -6.03 11.62
N LEU A 527 -17.92 -5.74 12.32
CA LEU A 527 -19.24 -5.59 11.69
C LEU A 527 -19.36 -4.35 10.79
N THR A 528 -18.54 -3.33 11.02
CA THR A 528 -18.44 -2.16 10.14
C THR A 528 -17.78 -2.54 8.83
N HIS A 529 -16.63 -3.23 8.90
CA HIS A 529 -15.91 -3.72 7.73
C HIS A 529 -16.74 -4.74 6.95
N GLU A 530 -17.41 -5.68 7.61
CA GLU A 530 -18.32 -6.63 6.95
C GLU A 530 -19.44 -5.92 6.18
N ARG A 531 -20.05 -4.88 6.75
CA ARG A 531 -21.12 -4.12 6.08
C ARG A 531 -20.62 -3.37 4.85
N TYR A 532 -19.54 -2.60 5.01
CA TYR A 532 -19.09 -1.67 3.99
C TYR A 532 -18.24 -2.34 2.91
N LEU A 533 -17.37 -3.27 3.29
CA LEU A 533 -16.54 -4.01 2.33
C LEU A 533 -17.25 -5.23 1.76
N ARG A 534 -18.39 -5.64 2.35
CA ARG A 534 -19.13 -6.87 1.98
C ARG A 534 -18.23 -8.10 1.94
N ARG A 535 -17.25 -8.14 2.84
CA ARG A 535 -16.35 -9.26 3.04
C ARG A 535 -16.84 -10.10 4.19
N ALA A 536 -16.90 -11.42 4.00
CA ALA A 536 -17.18 -12.37 5.05
C ALA A 536 -16.37 -12.05 6.31
N ARG A 537 -17.07 -11.84 7.44
CA ARG A 537 -16.47 -11.53 8.75
C ARG A 537 -15.63 -10.25 8.81
N GLY A 538 -15.72 -9.38 7.80
CA GLY A 538 -14.84 -8.22 7.67
C GLY A 538 -13.35 -8.62 7.71
N SER A 539 -12.99 -9.77 7.14
CA SER A 539 -11.62 -10.29 7.18
C SER A 539 -10.67 -9.49 6.28
N TYR A 540 -9.37 -9.54 6.62
CA TYR A 540 -8.30 -9.02 5.76
C TYR A 540 -8.18 -9.79 4.44
N GLY A 541 -8.57 -11.07 4.43
CA GLY A 541 -8.52 -11.94 3.27
C GLY A 541 -8.20 -13.38 3.66
N PRO A 542 -7.84 -14.23 2.68
CA PRO A 542 -7.34 -15.58 2.93
C PRO A 542 -6.04 -15.60 3.73
N ALA A 543 -5.86 -16.61 4.57
CA ALA A 543 -4.68 -16.80 5.43
C ALA A 543 -3.91 -18.09 5.08
N PHE A 544 -3.52 -18.26 3.81
CA PHE A 544 -2.78 -19.45 3.38
C PHE A 544 -1.36 -19.43 3.96
N LYS A 545 -1.02 -20.43 4.77
CA LYS A 545 0.32 -20.60 5.31
C LYS A 545 1.25 -21.17 4.24
N ALA A 546 2.44 -20.59 4.14
CA ALA A 546 3.50 -21.08 3.27
C ALA A 546 3.81 -22.56 3.54
N GLY A 547 3.90 -23.36 2.47
CA GLY A 547 4.19 -24.79 2.54
C GLY A 547 3.00 -25.70 2.88
N GLU A 548 1.86 -25.16 3.33
CA GLU A 548 0.63 -25.95 3.59
C GLU A 548 -0.33 -25.94 2.39
N ALA A 549 -0.34 -24.85 1.63
CA ALA A 549 -1.11 -24.70 0.40
C ALA A 549 -0.36 -23.80 -0.59
N LEU A 550 -0.63 -23.97 -1.88
CA LEU A 550 -0.18 -23.02 -2.89
C LEU A 550 -1.03 -21.74 -2.75
N PHE A 551 -0.37 -20.59 -2.79
CA PHE A 551 -1.06 -19.31 -2.87
C PHE A 551 -1.87 -19.27 -4.19
N PRO A 552 -3.16 -18.93 -4.16
CA PRO A 552 -4.03 -18.97 -5.35
C PRO A 552 -3.69 -17.92 -6.41
#